data_AF-A0A7W8RZ03-F1
#
_entry.id   AF-A0A7W8RZ03-F1
#
_cell.length_a   1.000
_cell.length_b   1.000
_cell.length_c   1.000
_cell.angle_alpha   90.00
_cell.angle_beta   90.00
_cell.angle_gamma   90.00
#
_symmetry.space_group_name_H-M   'P 1'
#
loop_
_entity.id
_entity.type
_entity.pdbx_description
1 polymer ?
#
loop_
_entity_poly.entity_id
_entity_poly.type
_entity_poly.pdbx_seq_one_letter_code
_entity_poly.pdbx_strand_id
1 'polypeptide(L)'
;MAHAFRIFSRPIAALLALGPLLVPQTGETLLNVTNIQWILLPALIVLLWENLFNPPTSWYSVRALAAAVIALTGPFGIITFGPTVLACIYARRRGKFSYRQTGFLAVYTAGVAGQVYAVATNASPPLDFGPAPYVWRYGSRMIRELFCSLLPSPDSVPLIAGLILAIVLVFVVARSRAVFACLLLAPMAGIIWLLGAARSNPYSVHMEWYGFGARYIYPALLFFFWAALLSIATSSSKLSRVLAGGFAVVILLASATRFPASEWPMWNITANDKGHTLKVAPNWAVQIPASPPGH
;
A
#
# COMPACT_ATOMS: atom_id res chain seq x y z
N MET A 1 9.60 16.03 -0.10
CA MET A 1 9.98 16.07 -1.53
C MET A 1 11.22 16.93 -1.83
N ALA A 2 11.38 18.11 -1.21
CA ALA A 2 12.54 18.98 -1.46
C ALA A 2 13.90 18.28 -1.27
N HIS A 3 13.97 17.27 -0.40
CA HIS A 3 15.16 16.45 -0.21
C HIS A 3 15.41 15.44 -1.34
N ALA A 4 14.36 14.83 -1.91
CA ALA A 4 14.50 13.90 -3.04
C ALA A 4 15.09 14.62 -4.26
N PHE A 5 14.69 15.87 -4.53
CA PHE A 5 15.27 16.71 -5.59
C PHE A 5 16.74 17.11 -5.35
N ARG A 6 17.24 16.99 -4.12
CA ARG A 6 18.66 17.26 -3.79
C ARG A 6 19.55 16.03 -3.97
N ILE A 7 18.97 14.82 -3.94
CA ILE A 7 19.71 13.55 -4.01
C ILE A 7 19.54 12.85 -5.35
N PHE A 8 18.36 12.97 -5.97
CA PHE A 8 18.02 12.29 -7.21
C PHE A 8 17.97 13.25 -8.39
N SER A 9 18.12 12.71 -9.60
CA SER A 9 17.88 13.47 -10.83
C SER A 9 16.42 13.97 -10.86
N ARG A 10 16.20 15.15 -11.47
CA ARG A 10 14.86 15.76 -11.56
C ARG A 10 13.78 14.80 -12.09
N PRO A 11 14.03 13.97 -13.14
CA PRO A 11 13.03 13.00 -13.60
C PRO A 11 12.68 11.94 -12.56
N ILE A 12 13.66 11.39 -11.84
CA ILE A 12 13.41 10.37 -10.81
C ILE A 12 12.66 10.98 -9.63
N ALA A 13 13.03 12.20 -9.21
CA ALA A 13 12.32 12.90 -8.15
C ALA A 13 10.86 13.20 -8.54
N ALA A 14 10.61 13.59 -9.80
CA ALA A 14 9.25 13.76 -10.31
C ALA A 14 8.46 12.45 -10.34
N LEU A 15 9.07 11.34 -10.78
CA LEU A 15 8.42 10.02 -10.77
C LEU A 15 8.13 9.51 -9.35
N LEU A 16 9.02 9.75 -8.39
CA LEU A 16 8.76 9.44 -6.97
C LEU A 16 7.58 10.25 -6.44
N ALA A 17 7.52 11.54 -6.78
CA ALA A 17 6.46 12.46 -6.37
C ALA A 17 5.10 12.12 -6.99
N LEU A 18 5.08 11.76 -8.27
CA LEU A 18 3.89 11.41 -9.02
C LEU A 18 3.52 9.92 -8.88
N GLY A 19 4.35 9.10 -8.24
CA GLY A 19 4.10 7.67 -8.04
C GLY A 19 2.67 7.33 -7.60
N PRO A 20 2.08 8.04 -6.61
CA PRO A 20 0.68 7.82 -6.22
C PRO A 20 -0.36 8.01 -7.34
N LEU A 21 -0.06 8.83 -8.34
CA LEU A 21 -0.94 9.07 -9.49
C LEU A 21 -0.63 8.14 -10.67
N LEU A 22 0.62 7.69 -10.77
CA LEU A 22 1.13 6.92 -11.90
C LEU A 22 0.96 5.42 -11.74
N VAL A 23 0.95 4.92 -10.51
CA VAL A 23 0.86 3.48 -10.22
C VAL A 23 -0.56 2.99 -10.54
N PRO A 24 -0.70 1.80 -11.13
CA PRO A 24 -1.98 1.17 -11.44
C PRO A 24 -3.06 1.35 -10.35
N GLN A 25 -4.18 2.04 -10.66
CA GLN A 25 -5.32 2.26 -9.76
C GLN A 25 -6.67 2.40 -10.50
N THR A 26 -7.76 1.81 -9.99
CA THR A 26 -9.08 1.74 -10.65
C THR A 26 -9.88 3.05 -10.71
N GLY A 27 -9.25 4.20 -10.47
CA GLY A 27 -9.90 5.51 -10.38
C GLY A 27 -10.78 5.66 -9.14
N GLU A 28 -11.52 4.61 -8.75
CA GLU A 28 -12.24 4.46 -7.48
C GLU A 28 -11.34 4.70 -6.27
N THR A 29 -10.05 4.37 -6.40
CA THR A 29 -9.05 4.64 -5.36
C THR A 29 -8.90 6.14 -5.04
N LEU A 30 -9.24 7.03 -5.99
CA LEU A 30 -9.22 8.48 -5.80
C LEU A 30 -10.57 9.08 -5.41
N LEU A 31 -11.68 8.32 -5.52
CA LEU A 31 -13.03 8.83 -5.35
C LEU A 31 -13.62 8.57 -3.96
N ASN A 32 -13.14 7.54 -3.25
CA ASN A 32 -13.64 7.18 -1.92
C ASN A 32 -12.70 7.65 -0.81
N VAL A 33 -13.23 8.27 0.25
CA VAL A 33 -12.48 8.72 1.44
C VAL A 33 -11.62 7.59 2.01
N THR A 34 -12.14 6.36 2.06
CA THR A 34 -11.40 5.19 2.57
C THR A 34 -10.23 4.78 1.67
N ASN A 35 -10.25 5.13 0.38
CA ASN A 35 -9.16 4.89 -0.54
C ASN A 35 -8.16 6.05 -0.57
N ILE A 36 -8.63 7.30 -0.43
CA ILE A 36 -7.77 8.49 -0.23
C ILE A 36 -6.87 8.31 1.00
N GLN A 37 -7.39 7.68 2.06
CA GLN A 37 -6.60 7.28 3.23
C GLN A 37 -5.33 6.49 2.84
N TRP A 38 -5.40 5.58 1.87
CA TRP A 38 -4.23 4.81 1.42
C TRP A 38 -3.21 5.63 0.62
N ILE A 39 -3.59 6.80 0.10
CA ILE A 39 -2.66 7.80 -0.44
C ILE A 39 -1.95 8.56 0.68
N LEU A 40 -2.54 8.62 1.88
CA LEU A 40 -1.89 9.25 3.04
C LEU A 40 -0.78 8.38 3.64
N LEU A 41 -0.81 7.05 3.45
CA LEU A 41 0.25 6.15 3.89
C LEU A 41 1.65 6.51 3.34
N PRO A 42 1.86 6.66 2.02
CA PRO A 42 3.14 7.11 1.48
C PRO A 42 3.53 8.51 1.98
N ALA A 43 2.56 9.41 2.18
CA ALA A 43 2.81 10.73 2.77
C ALA A 43 3.29 10.63 4.22
N LEU A 44 2.70 9.76 5.03
CA LEU A 44 3.12 9.47 6.40
C LEU A 44 4.55 8.93 6.45
N ILE A 45 4.91 8.00 5.59
CA ILE A 45 6.29 7.47 5.50
C ILE A 45 7.28 8.60 5.22
N VAL A 46 6.98 9.46 4.24
CA VAL A 46 7.84 10.60 3.90
C VAL A 46 7.93 11.59 5.06
N LEU A 47 6.81 11.87 5.74
CA LEU A 47 6.75 12.75 6.90
C LEU A 47 7.61 12.23 8.05
N LEU A 48 7.49 10.93 8.38
CA LEU A 48 8.29 10.27 9.40
C LEU A 48 9.79 10.31 9.05
N TRP A 49 10.12 9.98 7.80
CA TRP A 49 11.50 9.97 7.31
C TRP A 49 12.15 11.36 7.33
N GLU A 50 11.46 12.37 6.80
CA GLU A 50 11.97 13.75 6.79
C GLU A 50 12.18 14.27 8.21
N ASN A 51 11.23 14.09 9.14
CA ASN A 51 11.40 14.60 10.50
C ASN A 51 12.49 13.87 11.29
N LEU A 52 12.78 12.60 10.95
CA LEU A 52 13.81 11.83 11.63
C LEU A 52 15.22 12.12 11.10
N PHE A 53 15.40 12.19 9.78
CA PHE A 53 16.74 12.30 9.17
C PHE A 53 17.06 13.70 8.64
N ASN A 54 16.06 14.50 8.26
CA ASN A 54 16.22 15.85 7.73
C ASN A 54 15.23 16.81 8.42
N PRO A 55 15.37 16.97 9.74
CA PRO A 55 14.49 17.78 10.55
C PRO A 55 14.24 19.17 9.91
N PRO A 56 12.98 19.58 9.62
CA PRO A 56 12.70 20.92 9.11
C PRO A 56 13.09 21.99 10.14
N THR A 57 13.20 23.25 9.74
CA THR A 57 13.52 24.35 10.68
C THR A 57 12.29 24.88 11.42
N SER A 58 11.10 24.72 10.84
CA SER A 58 9.81 25.26 11.31
C SER A 58 8.65 24.25 11.11
N TRP A 59 7.47 24.55 11.67
CA TRP A 59 6.23 23.76 11.52
C TRP A 59 6.24 22.34 12.13
N TYR A 60 7.06 22.08 13.16
CA TYR A 60 7.10 20.78 13.82
C TYR A 60 5.77 20.33 14.39
N SER A 61 5.09 21.19 15.14
CA SER A 61 3.83 20.83 15.82
C SER A 61 2.75 20.46 14.80
N VAL A 62 2.68 21.19 13.68
CA VAL A 62 1.75 20.90 12.59
C VAL A 62 2.09 19.58 11.91
N ARG A 63 3.38 19.31 11.65
CA ARG A 63 3.82 18.02 11.10
C ARG A 63 3.56 16.87 12.07
N ALA A 64 3.76 17.05 13.37
CA ALA A 64 3.48 16.05 14.40
C ALA A 64 1.98 15.74 14.47
N LEU A 65 1.14 16.78 14.49
CA LEU A 65 -0.31 16.63 14.46
C LEU A 65 -0.78 15.94 13.18
N ALA A 66 -0.26 16.33 12.02
CA ALA A 66 -0.57 15.68 10.76
C ALA A 66 -0.18 14.19 10.79
N ALA A 67 0.99 13.84 11.33
CA ALA A 67 1.41 12.44 11.47
C ALA A 67 0.44 11.64 12.34
N ALA A 68 0.02 12.20 13.48
CA ALA A 68 -0.94 11.56 14.38
C ALA A 68 -2.34 11.42 13.75
N VAL A 69 -2.84 12.47 13.10
CA VAL A 69 -4.14 12.43 12.40
C VAL A 69 -4.12 11.38 11.30
N ILE A 70 -3.08 11.35 10.45
CA ILE A 70 -2.96 10.33 9.41
C ILE A 70 -2.89 8.93 10.03
N ALA A 71 -2.10 8.73 11.09
CA ALA A 71 -2.01 7.45 11.79
C ALA A 71 -3.37 6.97 12.34
N LEU A 72 -4.26 7.89 12.73
CA LEU A 72 -5.61 7.58 13.23
C LEU A 72 -6.64 7.33 12.12
N THR A 73 -6.38 7.71 10.87
CA THR A 73 -7.38 7.63 9.79
C THR A 73 -7.58 6.23 9.18
N GLY A 74 -6.63 5.32 9.35
CA GLY A 74 -6.67 3.95 8.79
C GLY A 74 -5.50 3.15 9.36
N PRO A 75 -5.25 1.87 9.00
CA PRO A 75 -4.25 0.95 9.63
C PRO A 75 -2.79 1.43 9.58
N PHE A 76 -2.53 2.63 9.09
CA PHE A 76 -1.23 3.16 8.73
C PHE A 76 -0.30 3.31 9.91
N GLY A 77 -0.77 3.83 11.04
CA GLY A 77 0.06 3.99 12.24
C GLY A 77 0.70 2.67 12.68
N ILE A 78 -0.12 1.61 12.79
CA ILE A 78 0.34 0.25 13.09
C ILE A 78 1.31 -0.26 12.01
N ILE A 79 0.96 -0.13 10.72
CA ILE A 79 1.79 -0.58 9.59
C ILE A 79 3.17 0.11 9.59
N THR A 80 3.21 1.42 9.86
CA THR A 80 4.45 2.21 9.84
C THR A 80 5.22 2.16 11.15
N PHE A 81 4.64 1.66 12.24
CA PHE A 81 5.27 1.67 13.57
C PHE A 81 6.59 0.89 13.60
N GLY A 82 6.59 -0.38 13.17
CA GLY A 82 7.81 -1.19 13.12
C GLY A 82 8.94 -0.56 12.30
N PRO A 83 8.68 -0.17 11.03
CA PRO A 83 9.62 0.60 10.21
C PRO A 83 10.14 1.88 10.90
N THR A 84 9.28 2.62 11.57
CA THR A 84 9.65 3.85 12.31
C THR A 84 10.56 3.55 13.48
N VAL A 85 10.27 2.49 14.27
CA VAL A 85 11.12 2.08 15.38
C VAL A 85 12.52 1.70 14.88
N LEU A 86 12.62 0.92 13.81
CA LEU A 86 13.90 0.57 13.20
C LEU A 86 14.66 1.81 12.73
N ALA A 87 13.98 2.74 12.06
CA ALA A 87 14.57 4.00 11.63
C ALA A 87 15.05 4.83 12.84
N CYS A 88 14.28 4.88 13.93
CA CYS A 88 14.67 5.58 15.16
C CYS A 88 15.90 4.96 15.81
N ILE A 89 15.98 3.63 15.91
CA ILE A 89 17.16 2.93 16.43
C ILE A 89 18.39 3.28 15.57
N TYR A 90 18.24 3.23 14.25
CA TYR A 90 19.31 3.57 13.32
C TYR A 90 19.77 5.03 13.46
N ALA A 91 18.84 5.98 13.51
CA ALA A 91 19.13 7.39 13.66
C ALA A 91 19.80 7.71 15.00
N ARG A 92 19.34 7.08 16.09
CA ARG A 92 19.92 7.23 17.44
C ARG A 92 21.36 6.71 17.54
N ARG A 93 21.73 5.70 16.75
CA ARG A 93 23.12 5.23 16.66
C ARG A 93 24.06 6.23 15.98
N ARG A 94 23.54 7.18 15.20
CA ARG A 94 24.31 8.22 14.50
C ARG A 94 24.36 9.57 15.23
N GLY A 95 23.52 9.76 16.23
CA GLY A 95 23.47 11.00 17.01
C GLY A 95 22.32 11.03 18.01
N LYS A 96 22.32 12.06 18.88
CA LYS A 96 21.23 12.27 19.83
C LYS A 96 20.04 12.96 19.13
N PHE A 97 18.83 12.58 19.52
CA PHE A 97 17.63 13.28 19.06
C PHE A 97 17.50 14.65 19.73
N SER A 98 17.09 15.63 18.93
CA SER A 98 16.66 16.92 19.45
C SER A 98 15.33 16.80 20.19
N TYR A 99 15.06 17.74 21.10
CA TYR A 99 13.76 17.81 21.81
C TYR A 99 12.56 17.84 20.85
N ARG A 100 12.70 18.52 19.71
CA ARG A 100 11.65 18.63 18.67
C ARG A 100 11.36 17.28 18.02
N GLN A 101 12.39 16.50 17.71
CA GLN A 101 12.24 15.15 17.15
C GLN A 101 11.59 14.21 18.16
N THR A 102 12.00 14.27 19.42
CA THR A 102 11.38 13.49 20.50
C THR A 102 9.89 13.85 20.65
N GLY A 103 9.55 15.14 20.64
CA GLY A 103 8.14 15.58 20.69
C GLY A 103 7.32 15.10 19.48
N PHE A 104 7.87 15.18 18.27
CA PHE A 104 7.24 14.63 17.07
C PHE A 104 6.97 13.13 17.19
N LEU A 105 7.96 12.35 17.62
CA LEU A 105 7.83 10.91 17.80
C LEU A 105 6.82 10.56 18.90
N ALA A 106 6.76 11.33 19.99
CA ALA A 106 5.79 11.13 21.06
C ALA A 106 4.35 11.32 20.56
N VAL A 107 4.09 12.40 19.83
CA VAL A 107 2.75 12.69 19.26
C VAL A 107 2.35 11.62 18.24
N TYR A 108 3.25 11.21 17.34
CA TYR A 108 3.00 10.11 16.42
C TYR A 108 2.68 8.80 17.16
N THR A 109 3.49 8.45 18.17
CA THR A 109 3.29 7.23 18.97
C THR A 109 1.97 7.25 19.73
N ALA A 110 1.54 8.41 20.22
CA ALA A 110 0.22 8.58 20.83
C ALA A 110 -0.91 8.30 19.82
N GLY A 111 -0.77 8.75 18.57
CA GLY A 111 -1.69 8.41 17.48
C GLY A 111 -1.75 6.91 17.21
N VAL A 112 -0.59 6.24 17.13
CA VAL A 112 -0.51 4.77 16.97
C VAL A 112 -1.17 4.06 18.16
N ALA A 113 -0.94 4.51 19.38
CA ALA A 113 -1.55 3.93 20.58
C ALA A 113 -3.08 4.08 20.58
N GLY A 114 -3.59 5.27 20.23
CA GLY A 114 -5.03 5.51 20.07
C GLY A 114 -5.65 4.60 19.01
N GLN A 115 -4.93 4.38 17.91
CA GLN A 115 -5.33 3.43 16.88
C GLN A 115 -5.37 1.98 17.40
N VAL A 116 -4.32 1.52 18.09
CA VAL A 116 -4.27 0.16 18.67
C VAL A 116 -5.42 -0.04 19.64
N TYR A 117 -5.70 0.96 20.48
CA TYR A 117 -6.83 0.95 21.39
C TYR A 117 -8.17 0.84 20.65
N ALA A 118 -8.37 1.61 19.58
CA ALA A 118 -9.58 1.52 18.76
C ALA A 118 -9.71 0.13 18.11
N VAL A 119 -8.62 -0.46 17.61
CA VAL A 119 -8.66 -1.83 17.04
C VAL A 119 -8.96 -2.87 18.11
N ALA A 120 -8.42 -2.72 19.32
CA ALA A 120 -8.62 -3.66 20.42
C ALA A 120 -10.03 -3.60 21.03
N THR A 121 -10.66 -2.42 21.01
CA THR A 121 -11.99 -2.21 21.59
C THR A 121 -13.13 -2.40 20.58
N ASN A 122 -12.87 -2.22 19.28
CA ASN A 122 -13.87 -2.53 18.25
C ASN A 122 -13.85 -4.03 17.94
N ALA A 123 -15.03 -4.65 17.88
CA ALA A 123 -15.22 -6.04 17.45
C ALA A 123 -14.96 -6.19 15.94
N SER A 124 -13.70 -6.01 15.53
CA SER A 124 -13.28 -6.30 14.17
C SER A 124 -13.48 -7.78 13.89
N PRO A 125 -14.06 -8.17 12.73
CA PRO A 125 -14.13 -9.57 12.37
C PRO A 125 -12.72 -10.16 12.34
N PRO A 126 -12.54 -11.40 12.83
CA PRO A 126 -11.25 -12.06 12.85
C PRO A 126 -10.66 -12.15 11.45
N LEU A 127 -9.33 -12.12 11.35
CA LEU A 127 -8.64 -12.41 10.10
C LEU A 127 -8.83 -13.90 9.79
N ASP A 128 -9.46 -14.20 8.66
CA ASP A 128 -9.63 -15.56 8.18
C ASP A 128 -8.62 -15.81 7.06
N PHE A 129 -7.81 -16.85 7.23
CA PHE A 129 -6.79 -17.24 6.26
C PHE A 129 -7.22 -18.47 5.43
N GLY A 130 -8.42 -19.03 5.65
CA GLY A 130 -8.95 -20.20 4.95
C GLY A 130 -8.58 -21.54 5.61
N PRO A 131 -8.53 -22.67 4.87
CA PRO A 131 -7.95 -23.94 5.32
C PRO A 131 -6.50 -24.14 4.80
N ALA A 132 -5.70 -24.94 5.54
CA ALA A 132 -4.33 -25.31 5.15
C ALA A 132 -4.29 -26.12 3.83
N PRO A 133 -3.23 -26.03 3.00
CA PRO A 133 -1.94 -25.36 3.23
C PRO A 133 -1.92 -23.90 2.77
N TYR A 134 -1.80 -23.00 3.75
CA TYR A 134 -1.86 -21.55 3.55
C TYR A 134 -0.70 -21.01 2.69
N VAL A 135 0.54 -21.42 2.98
CA VAL A 135 1.72 -20.74 2.45
C VAL A 135 1.84 -20.82 0.93
N TRP A 136 1.60 -22.00 0.35
CA TRP A 136 1.71 -22.18 -1.12
C TRP A 136 0.59 -21.45 -1.87
N ARG A 137 -0.64 -21.53 -1.36
CA ARG A 137 -1.80 -20.84 -1.97
C ARG A 137 -1.64 -19.33 -1.89
N TYR A 138 -1.23 -18.78 -0.76
CA TYR A 138 -0.97 -17.34 -0.62
C TYR A 138 0.25 -16.89 -1.42
N GLY A 139 1.33 -17.69 -1.47
CA GLY A 139 2.52 -17.36 -2.25
C GLY A 139 2.22 -17.27 -3.75
N SER A 140 1.56 -18.29 -4.31
CA SER A 140 1.16 -18.29 -5.73
C SER A 140 0.15 -17.18 -6.05
N ARG A 141 -0.81 -16.92 -5.15
CA ARG A 141 -1.76 -15.80 -5.25
C ARG A 141 -1.05 -14.45 -5.25
N MET A 142 -0.10 -14.22 -4.33
CA MET A 142 0.70 -13.00 -4.25
C MET A 142 1.48 -12.76 -5.55
N ILE A 143 2.13 -13.80 -6.09
CA ILE A 143 2.88 -13.67 -7.34
C ILE A 143 1.94 -13.30 -8.50
N ARG A 144 0.78 -13.94 -8.57
CA ARG A 144 -0.21 -13.66 -9.62
C ARG A 144 -0.75 -12.23 -9.52
N GLU A 145 -1.12 -11.79 -8.33
CA GLU A 145 -1.75 -10.48 -8.10
C GLU A 145 -0.78 -9.30 -8.14
N LEU A 146 0.48 -9.48 -7.75
CA LEU A 146 1.46 -8.39 -7.71
C LEU A 146 2.40 -8.35 -8.92
N PHE A 147 2.56 -9.47 -9.65
CA PHE A 147 3.52 -9.55 -10.76
C PHE A 147 2.90 -10.01 -12.07
N CYS A 148 2.12 -11.12 -12.11
CA CYS A 148 1.47 -11.53 -13.36
C CYS A 148 0.43 -10.51 -13.84
N SER A 149 -0.26 -9.87 -12.90
CA SER A 149 -1.20 -8.76 -13.13
C SER A 149 -0.57 -7.54 -13.82
N LEU A 150 0.76 -7.42 -13.82
CA LEU A 150 1.47 -6.35 -14.53
C LEU A 150 1.71 -6.66 -16.01
N LEU A 151 1.56 -7.93 -16.41
CA LEU A 151 1.86 -8.41 -17.76
C LEU A 151 0.62 -8.37 -18.66
N PRO A 152 0.78 -8.14 -19.99
CA PRO A 152 -0.33 -8.23 -20.94
C PRO A 152 -0.94 -9.65 -20.90
N SER A 153 -2.25 -9.73 -20.72
CA SER A 153 -3.07 -10.94 -20.48
C SER A 153 -2.72 -11.76 -19.21
N PRO A 154 -3.11 -11.31 -18.00
CA PRO A 154 -2.61 -11.90 -16.75
C PRO A 154 -3.15 -13.32 -16.49
N ASP A 155 -4.34 -13.61 -17.00
CA ASP A 155 -5.03 -14.89 -16.81
C ASP A 155 -4.36 -16.02 -17.61
N SER A 156 -3.79 -15.67 -18.77
CA SER A 156 -3.03 -16.58 -19.63
C SER A 156 -1.55 -16.67 -19.30
N VAL A 157 -1.04 -15.77 -18.44
CA VAL A 157 0.38 -15.72 -18.11
C VAL A 157 0.74 -16.81 -17.11
N PRO A 158 1.75 -17.66 -17.38
CA PRO A 158 2.18 -18.68 -16.45
C PRO A 158 2.79 -18.04 -15.19
N LEU A 159 2.61 -18.67 -14.03
CA LEU A 159 3.15 -18.20 -12.74
C LEU A 159 4.66 -17.94 -12.80
N ILE A 160 5.39 -18.69 -13.63
CA ILE A 160 6.82 -18.55 -13.87
C ILE A 160 7.19 -17.14 -14.34
N ALA A 161 6.37 -16.49 -15.19
CA ALA A 161 6.66 -15.13 -15.63
C ALA A 161 6.57 -14.11 -14.49
N GLY A 162 5.58 -14.27 -13.59
CA GLY A 162 5.50 -13.48 -12.36
C GLY A 162 6.67 -13.73 -11.42
N LEU A 163 7.12 -14.98 -11.30
CA LEU A 163 8.31 -15.33 -10.52
C LEU A 163 9.58 -14.67 -11.08
N ILE A 164 9.74 -14.63 -12.41
CA ILE A 164 10.86 -13.93 -13.05
C ILE A 164 10.86 -12.45 -12.66
N LEU A 165 9.71 -11.76 -12.71
CA LEU A 165 9.61 -10.36 -12.29
C LEU A 165 9.92 -10.18 -10.80
N ALA A 166 9.45 -11.08 -9.94
CA ALA A 166 9.76 -11.05 -8.51
C ALA A 166 11.26 -11.22 -8.24
N ILE A 167 11.91 -12.16 -8.92
CA ILE A 167 13.36 -12.38 -8.84
C ILE A 167 14.13 -11.16 -9.32
N VAL A 168 13.69 -10.53 -10.43
CA VAL A 168 14.28 -9.29 -10.93
C VAL A 168 14.19 -8.18 -9.89
N LEU A 169 13.03 -7.99 -9.25
CA LEU A 169 12.87 -7.00 -8.19
C LEU A 169 13.83 -7.27 -7.02
N VAL A 170 13.89 -8.50 -6.53
CA VAL A 170 14.81 -8.90 -5.44
C VAL A 170 16.26 -8.64 -5.83
N PHE A 171 16.66 -9.05 -7.03
CA PHE A 171 18.01 -8.87 -7.55
C PHE A 171 18.40 -7.39 -7.62
N VAL A 172 17.51 -6.55 -8.14
CA VAL A 172 17.71 -5.10 -8.29
C VAL A 172 17.82 -4.43 -6.92
N VAL A 173 16.92 -4.77 -5.98
CA VAL A 173 16.91 -4.25 -4.61
C VAL A 173 18.17 -4.63 -3.84
N ALA A 174 18.60 -5.90 -3.93
CA ALA A 174 19.80 -6.38 -3.26
C ALA A 174 21.08 -5.69 -3.75
N ARG A 175 21.08 -5.18 -4.98
CA ARG A 175 22.21 -4.45 -5.61
C ARG A 175 22.08 -2.93 -5.49
N SER A 176 21.07 -2.41 -4.81
CA SER A 176 20.88 -0.98 -4.57
C SER A 176 21.71 -0.52 -3.37
N ARG A 177 22.32 0.67 -3.44
CA ARG A 177 22.92 1.30 -2.24
C ARG A 177 21.87 1.74 -1.23
N ALA A 178 20.62 1.86 -1.64
CA ALA A 178 19.46 2.10 -0.79
C ALA A 178 18.78 0.80 -0.34
N VAL A 179 19.50 -0.33 -0.31
CA VAL A 179 18.98 -1.66 0.05
C VAL A 179 18.14 -1.64 1.32
N PHE A 180 18.52 -0.90 2.37
CA PHE A 180 17.73 -0.83 3.60
C PHE A 180 16.38 -0.13 3.42
N ALA A 181 16.29 0.91 2.61
CA ALA A 181 15.02 1.56 2.29
C ALA A 181 14.14 0.64 1.42
N CYS A 182 14.74 -0.02 0.42
CA CYS A 182 14.03 -0.97 -0.43
C CYS A 182 13.56 -2.22 0.34
N LEU A 183 14.38 -2.73 1.26
CA LEU A 183 14.05 -3.83 2.18
C LEU A 183 13.04 -3.43 3.25
N LEU A 184 12.75 -2.14 3.43
CA LEU A 184 11.65 -1.68 4.27
C LEU A 184 10.35 -1.60 3.46
N LEU A 185 10.44 -1.10 2.22
CA LEU A 185 9.29 -1.00 1.31
C LEU A 185 8.73 -2.36 0.90
N ALA A 186 9.57 -3.34 0.57
CA ALA A 186 9.12 -4.63 0.05
C ALA A 186 8.36 -5.49 1.09
N PRO A 187 8.81 -5.65 2.34
CA PRO A 187 8.02 -6.32 3.37
C PRO A 187 6.74 -5.56 3.73
N MET A 188 6.77 -4.22 3.74
CA MET A 188 5.54 -3.44 3.93
C MET A 188 4.52 -3.72 2.84
N ALA A 189 4.95 -3.81 1.57
CA ALA A 189 4.09 -4.19 0.46
C ALA A 189 3.48 -5.59 0.69
N GLY A 190 4.29 -6.56 1.11
CA GLY A 190 3.83 -7.91 1.44
C GLY A 190 2.82 -7.95 2.60
N ILE A 191 3.05 -7.19 3.67
CA ILE A 191 2.15 -7.10 4.82
C ILE A 191 0.82 -6.46 4.43
N ILE A 192 0.85 -5.37 3.65
CA ILE A 192 -0.37 -4.70 3.19
C ILE A 192 -1.18 -5.63 2.29
N TRP A 193 -0.50 -6.32 1.36
CA TRP A 193 -1.13 -7.31 0.51
C TRP A 193 -1.75 -8.45 1.33
N LEU A 194 -1.01 -9.00 2.30
CA LEU A 194 -1.49 -10.09 3.16
C LEU A 194 -2.71 -9.66 3.99
N LEU A 195 -2.69 -8.42 4.52
CA LEU A 195 -3.83 -7.83 5.22
C LEU A 195 -5.04 -7.72 4.30
N GLY A 196 -4.83 -7.30 3.04
CA GLY A 196 -5.87 -7.29 2.02
C GLY A 196 -6.43 -8.68 1.77
N ALA A 197 -5.57 -9.68 1.58
CA ALA A 197 -5.97 -11.04 1.25
C ALA A 197 -6.80 -11.68 2.37
N ALA A 198 -6.41 -11.44 3.62
CA ALA A 198 -7.14 -11.90 4.80
C ALA A 198 -8.46 -11.15 5.05
N ARG A 199 -8.64 -9.95 4.48
CA ARG A 199 -9.83 -9.10 4.69
C ARG A 199 -10.82 -9.13 3.52
N SER A 200 -10.35 -9.31 2.29
CA SER A 200 -11.19 -9.16 1.09
C SER A 200 -12.00 -10.42 0.80
N ASN A 201 -11.40 -11.62 0.89
CA ASN A 201 -12.07 -12.93 0.88
C ASN A 201 -11.01 -14.06 0.94
N PRO A 202 -10.98 -14.93 1.97
CA PRO A 202 -10.08 -16.09 2.01
C PRO A 202 -10.45 -17.18 0.97
N TYR A 203 -11.68 -17.14 0.44
CA TYR A 203 -12.20 -18.12 -0.50
C TYR A 203 -12.16 -17.66 -1.97
N SER A 204 -11.97 -16.37 -2.25
CA SER A 204 -11.78 -15.91 -3.62
C SER A 204 -10.40 -16.34 -4.14
N VAL A 205 -10.34 -16.69 -5.43
CA VAL A 205 -9.09 -17.09 -6.07
C VAL A 205 -8.16 -15.89 -6.23
N HIS A 206 -8.72 -14.68 -6.39
CA HIS A 206 -8.00 -13.43 -6.59
C HIS A 206 -8.60 -12.26 -5.79
N MET A 207 -7.77 -11.31 -5.40
CA MET A 207 -8.16 -9.98 -4.91
C MET A 207 -8.43 -9.10 -6.13
N GLU A 208 -9.63 -8.55 -6.16
CA GLU A 208 -10.06 -7.71 -7.27
C GLU A 208 -9.33 -6.36 -7.23
N TRP A 209 -9.04 -5.85 -8.42
CA TRP A 209 -8.38 -4.56 -8.61
C TRP A 209 -9.32 -3.37 -8.41
N TYR A 210 -10.60 -3.62 -8.17
CA TYR A 210 -11.64 -2.65 -7.85
C TYR A 210 -12.20 -2.86 -6.43
N GLY A 211 -13.00 -1.92 -5.96
CA GLY A 211 -13.68 -2.02 -4.67
C GLY A 211 -12.74 -2.23 -3.47
N PHE A 212 -13.10 -3.19 -2.62
CA PHE A 212 -12.41 -3.42 -1.34
C PHE A 212 -10.96 -3.92 -1.49
N GLY A 213 -10.64 -4.66 -2.55
CA GLY A 213 -9.31 -5.22 -2.79
C GLY A 213 -8.29 -4.21 -3.32
N ALA A 214 -8.74 -3.28 -4.16
CA ALA A 214 -7.92 -2.27 -4.83
C ALA A 214 -6.99 -1.51 -3.87
N ARG A 215 -7.51 -1.15 -2.70
CA ARG A 215 -6.82 -0.34 -1.69
C ARG A 215 -5.65 -1.04 -1.00
N TYR A 216 -5.53 -2.36 -1.13
CA TYR A 216 -4.39 -3.13 -0.59
C TYR A 216 -3.37 -3.49 -1.68
N ILE A 217 -3.81 -3.65 -2.93
CA ILE A 217 -2.91 -3.88 -4.08
C ILE A 217 -2.16 -2.60 -4.43
N TYR A 218 -2.85 -1.47 -4.47
CA TYR A 218 -2.29 -0.18 -4.87
C TYR A 218 -1.04 0.25 -4.05
N PRO A 219 -1.04 0.24 -2.70
CA PRO A 219 0.13 0.62 -1.91
C PRO A 219 1.30 -0.35 -2.10
N ALA A 220 1.03 -1.64 -2.27
CA ALA A 220 2.05 -2.65 -2.52
C ALA A 220 2.80 -2.36 -3.83
N LEU A 221 2.06 -2.06 -4.89
CA LEU A 221 2.62 -1.67 -6.18
C LEU A 221 3.35 -0.34 -6.13
N LEU A 222 2.84 0.62 -5.37
CA LEU A 222 3.51 1.90 -5.15
C LEU A 222 4.88 1.71 -4.51
N PHE A 223 4.98 0.83 -3.51
CA PHE A 223 6.24 0.52 -2.85
C PHE A 223 7.21 -0.23 -3.76
N PHE A 224 6.73 -1.12 -4.62
CA PHE A 224 7.58 -1.75 -5.64
C PHE A 224 8.07 -0.75 -6.70
N PHE A 225 7.21 0.17 -7.12
CA PHE A 225 7.57 1.25 -8.02
C PHE A 225 8.64 2.16 -7.40
N TRP A 226 8.45 2.58 -6.15
CA TRP A 226 9.46 3.36 -5.42
C TRP A 226 10.77 2.60 -5.21
N ALA A 227 10.72 1.31 -4.87
CA ALA A 227 11.92 0.48 -4.73
C ALA A 227 12.68 0.36 -6.07
N ALA A 228 11.96 0.23 -7.19
CA ALA A 228 12.56 0.23 -8.52
C ALA A 228 13.23 1.58 -8.84
N LEU A 229 12.53 2.71 -8.63
CA LEU A 229 13.07 4.05 -8.85
C LEU A 229 14.31 4.35 -7.99
N LEU A 230 14.26 3.98 -6.70
CA LEU A 230 15.41 4.10 -5.81
C LEU A 230 16.58 3.26 -6.32
N SER A 231 16.32 2.06 -6.84
CA SER A 231 17.35 1.18 -7.38
C SER A 231 17.95 1.70 -8.69
N ILE A 232 17.16 2.33 -9.57
CA ILE A 232 17.67 3.07 -10.75
C ILE A 232 18.68 4.13 -10.31
N ALA A 233 18.32 4.92 -9.30
CA ALA A 233 19.14 6.04 -8.87
C ALA A 233 20.41 5.63 -8.10
N THR A 234 20.36 4.52 -7.38
CA THR A 234 21.38 4.19 -6.37
C THR A 234 22.19 2.94 -6.65
N SER A 235 21.78 2.09 -7.61
CA SER A 235 22.57 0.91 -7.95
C SER A 235 23.87 1.29 -8.67
N SER A 236 24.95 0.55 -8.41
CA SER A 236 26.23 0.70 -9.12
C SER A 236 26.28 -0.05 -10.45
N SER A 237 25.47 -1.10 -10.62
CA SER A 237 25.48 -1.95 -11.81
C SER A 237 24.57 -1.39 -12.90
N LYS A 238 25.11 -1.25 -14.12
CA LYS A 238 24.34 -0.85 -15.31
C LYS A 238 23.17 -1.81 -15.57
N LEU A 239 23.41 -3.12 -15.45
CA LEU A 239 22.37 -4.14 -15.61
C LEU A 239 21.22 -3.94 -14.61
N SER A 240 21.54 -3.73 -13.32
CA SER A 240 20.52 -3.49 -12.29
C SER A 240 19.69 -2.24 -12.58
N ARG A 241 20.33 -1.15 -13.03
CA ARG A 241 19.60 0.08 -13.42
C ARG A 241 18.67 -0.15 -14.61
N VAL A 242 19.12 -0.90 -15.62
CA VAL A 242 18.29 -1.24 -16.80
C VAL A 242 17.11 -2.11 -16.39
N LEU A 243 17.34 -3.15 -15.58
CA LEU A 243 16.29 -4.02 -15.07
C LEU A 243 15.29 -3.26 -14.19
N ALA A 244 15.76 -2.38 -13.32
CA ALA A 244 14.93 -1.51 -12.49
C ALA A 244 14.07 -0.55 -13.34
N GLY A 245 14.68 0.04 -14.38
CA GLY A 245 13.99 0.88 -15.35
C GLY A 245 12.92 0.11 -16.12
N GLY A 246 13.26 -1.08 -16.62
CA GLY A 246 12.31 -1.97 -17.30
C GLY A 246 11.13 -2.35 -16.39
N PHE A 247 11.40 -2.69 -15.13
CA PHE A 247 10.35 -3.01 -14.16
C PHE A 247 9.44 -1.80 -13.87
N ALA A 248 10.01 -0.60 -13.71
CA ALA A 248 9.23 0.63 -13.56
C ALA A 248 8.36 0.92 -14.79
N VAL A 249 8.88 0.70 -16.00
CA VAL A 249 8.12 0.83 -17.25
C VAL A 249 6.98 -0.19 -17.31
N VAL A 250 7.20 -1.45 -16.92
CA VAL A 250 6.15 -2.48 -16.86
C VAL A 250 5.00 -2.05 -15.94
N ILE A 251 5.32 -1.51 -14.75
CA ILE A 251 4.29 -0.98 -13.83
C ILE A 251 3.49 0.16 -14.49
N LEU A 252 4.16 1.10 -15.16
CA LEU A 252 3.50 2.22 -15.83
C LEU A 252 2.66 1.77 -17.03
N LEU A 253 3.13 0.80 -17.81
CA LEU A 253 2.37 0.23 -18.93
C LEU A 253 1.13 -0.51 -18.44
N ALA A 254 1.22 -1.25 -17.34
CA ALA A 254 0.06 -1.83 -16.68
C ALA A 254 -0.95 -0.74 -16.27
N SER A 255 -0.45 0.40 -15.79
CA SER A 255 -1.24 1.58 -15.42
C SER A 255 -1.96 2.24 -16.60
N ALA A 256 -1.36 2.20 -17.79
CA ALA A 256 -1.95 2.79 -18.98
C ALA A 256 -2.99 1.88 -19.66
N THR A 257 -2.90 0.55 -19.47
CA THR A 257 -3.61 -0.43 -20.32
C THR A 257 -4.78 -1.15 -19.66
N ARG A 258 -4.89 -1.13 -18.32
CA ARG A 258 -5.83 -1.98 -17.58
C ARG A 258 -6.95 -1.26 -16.83
N PHE A 259 -7.08 0.05 -17.04
CA PHE A 259 -7.92 0.90 -16.21
C PHE A 259 -9.31 1.29 -16.72
N PRO A 260 -9.94 0.64 -17.72
CA PRO A 260 -11.39 0.63 -17.75
C PRO A 260 -11.88 -0.32 -16.63
N ALA A 261 -12.56 0.23 -15.62
CA ALA A 261 -13.38 -0.58 -14.73
C ALA A 261 -14.52 -1.18 -15.55
N SER A 262 -14.30 -2.35 -16.16
CA SER A 262 -15.32 -3.06 -16.94
C SER A 262 -16.36 -3.74 -16.06
N GLU A 263 -16.03 -3.94 -14.78
CA GLU A 263 -16.87 -4.62 -13.80
C GLU A 263 -17.14 -3.66 -12.64
N TRP A 264 -18.33 -3.05 -12.66
CA TRP A 264 -18.88 -2.40 -11.47
C TRP A 264 -19.12 -3.47 -10.41
N PRO A 265 -18.97 -3.15 -9.10
CA PRO A 265 -19.17 -4.14 -8.05
C PRO A 265 -20.52 -4.83 -8.26
N MET A 266 -20.48 -6.15 -8.44
CA MET A 266 -21.69 -6.93 -8.71
C MET A 266 -22.69 -6.66 -7.60
N TRP A 267 -23.75 -5.95 -7.97
CA TRP A 267 -24.90 -5.71 -7.13
C TRP A 267 -25.99 -6.68 -7.57
N ASN A 268 -26.49 -7.47 -6.62
CA ASN A 268 -27.58 -8.38 -6.87
C ASN A 268 -28.79 -7.92 -6.06
N ILE A 269 -29.91 -7.64 -6.74
CA ILE A 269 -31.18 -7.38 -6.09
C ILE A 269 -31.99 -8.67 -6.13
N THR A 270 -32.18 -9.28 -4.96
CA THR A 270 -33.10 -10.39 -4.79
C THR A 270 -34.39 -9.89 -4.16
N ALA A 271 -35.53 -10.08 -4.83
CA ALA A 271 -36.84 -9.82 -4.26
C ALA A 271 -37.29 -11.03 -3.40
N ASN A 272 -37.89 -10.76 -2.25
CA ASN A 272 -38.58 -11.75 -1.42
C ASN A 272 -39.84 -11.13 -0.79
N ASP A 273 -40.62 -11.93 -0.07
CA ASP A 273 -41.84 -11.49 0.60
C ASP A 273 -41.62 -10.38 1.65
N LYS A 274 -40.37 -10.14 2.04
CA LYS A 274 -39.96 -9.09 3.00
C LYS A 274 -39.43 -7.82 2.30
N GLY A 275 -39.45 -7.76 0.96
CA GLY A 275 -38.97 -6.62 0.15
C GLY A 275 -37.79 -6.97 -0.76
N HIS A 276 -36.96 -5.98 -1.05
CA HIS A 276 -35.79 -6.13 -1.91
C HIS A 276 -34.51 -6.19 -1.07
N THR A 277 -33.72 -7.24 -1.22
CA THR A 277 -32.37 -7.29 -0.65
C THR A 277 -31.37 -6.91 -1.74
N LEU A 278 -30.70 -5.78 -1.55
CA LEU A 278 -29.55 -5.36 -2.35
C LEU A 278 -28.28 -5.92 -1.71
N LYS A 279 -27.60 -6.85 -2.37
CA LYS A 279 -26.28 -7.35 -1.97
C LYS A 279 -25.22 -6.73 -2.86
N VAL A 280 -24.19 -6.16 -2.26
CA VAL A 280 -22.98 -5.68 -2.95
C VAL A 280 -21.78 -6.41 -2.37
N ALA A 281 -21.01 -7.06 -3.23
CA ALA A 281 -19.80 -7.76 -2.83
C ALA A 281 -18.79 -6.79 -2.16
N PRO A 282 -17.98 -7.24 -1.18
CA PRO A 282 -17.94 -8.61 -0.66
C PRO A 282 -18.98 -8.91 0.43
N ASN A 283 -19.39 -7.92 1.26
CA ASN A 283 -20.17 -8.19 2.49
C ASN A 283 -21.25 -7.14 2.81
N TRP A 284 -21.66 -6.30 1.86
CA TRP A 284 -22.70 -5.30 2.11
C TRP A 284 -24.06 -5.83 1.67
N ALA A 285 -25.04 -5.79 2.57
CA ALA A 285 -26.42 -6.13 2.25
C ALA A 285 -27.36 -5.11 2.89
N VAL A 286 -28.26 -4.56 2.09
CA VAL A 286 -29.34 -3.67 2.57
C VAL A 286 -30.66 -4.29 2.20
N GLN A 287 -31.56 -4.33 3.17
CA GLN A 287 -32.93 -4.77 2.96
C GLN A 287 -33.84 -3.54 2.88
N ILE A 288 -34.46 -3.37 1.72
CA ILE A 288 -35.46 -2.35 1.44
C ILE A 288 -36.82 -3.03 1.64
N PRO A 289 -37.61 -2.67 2.67
CA PRO A 289 -38.90 -3.30 2.92
C PRO A 289 -39.87 -3.03 1.76
N ALA A 290 -40.79 -3.98 1.50
CA ALA A 290 -41.76 -3.91 0.41
C ALA A 290 -42.75 -2.72 0.52
N SER A 291 -42.94 -2.20 1.73
CA SER A 291 -43.73 -1.00 2.02
C SER A 291 -43.06 -0.20 3.13
N PRO A 292 -43.13 1.15 3.12
CA PRO A 292 -42.81 1.93 4.31
C PRO A 292 -43.76 1.50 5.44
N PRO A 293 -43.31 1.40 6.70
CA PRO A 293 -44.22 1.18 7.81
C PRO A 293 -45.13 2.41 7.96
N GLY A 294 -46.35 2.35 7.39
CA GLY A 294 -47.39 3.34 7.68
C GLY A 294 -48.27 3.89 6.54
N HIS A 295 -48.50 3.17 5.43
CA HIS A 295 -49.58 3.50 4.49
C HIS A 295 -50.36 2.26 4.06
#